data_AF-A0A959YCB3-F1
#
_entry.id   AF-A0A959YCB3-F1
#
_cell.length_a   1.000
_cell.length_b   1.000
_cell.length_c   1.000
_cell.angle_alpha   90.00
_cell.angle_beta   90.00
_cell.angle_gamma   90.00
#
_symmetry.space_group_name_H-M   'P 1'
#
loop_
_entity.id
_entity.type
_entity.pdbx_description
1 polymer ?
#
loop_
_entity_poly.entity_id
_entity_poly.type
_entity_poly.pdbx_seq_one_letter_code
_entity_poly.pdbx_strand_id
1 'polypeptide(L)'
;MSRNRANLLYLGRPRIVHRIDRPRKGKPLPKVLSEEEVKRLLDAPMNSKHRAMLMLVYSAGLRSGELLALRPDDLDRARSLLRVQSGKGNKDRYTLL
;
A
#
# COMPACT_ATOMS: atom_id res chain seq x y z
N MET A 1 -45.81 -26.28 -33.92
CA MET A 1 -46.00 -25.35 -32.78
C MET A 1 -44.81 -24.43 -32.66
N SER A 2 -45.09 -23.14 -32.80
CA SER A 2 -44.18 -22.03 -33.07
C SER A 2 -43.14 -21.78 -31.98
N ARG A 3 -41.84 -21.73 -32.31
CA ARG A 3 -40.80 -21.18 -31.44
C ARG A 3 -40.31 -19.86 -32.02
N ASN A 4 -40.80 -18.80 -31.41
CA ASN A 4 -40.52 -17.39 -31.65
C ASN A 4 -39.01 -17.12 -31.78
N ARG A 5 -38.54 -16.90 -33.01
CA ARG A 5 -37.21 -16.36 -33.31
C ARG A 5 -37.35 -14.88 -33.60
N ALA A 6 -37.53 -14.06 -32.57
CA ALA A 6 -37.60 -12.61 -32.72
C ALA A 6 -36.27 -11.96 -32.30
N ASN A 7 -35.47 -11.63 -33.32
CA ASN A 7 -34.71 -10.38 -33.47
C ASN A 7 -33.76 -9.94 -32.35
N LEU A 8 -32.48 -10.25 -32.53
CA LEU A 8 -31.34 -9.58 -31.90
C LEU A 8 -30.52 -8.79 -32.94
N LEU A 9 -31.20 -7.98 -33.75
CA LEU A 9 -30.58 -7.08 -34.74
C LEU A 9 -30.69 -5.64 -34.25
N TYR A 10 -29.56 -5.04 -33.88
CA TYR A 10 -29.42 -3.60 -33.73
C TYR A 10 -28.59 -3.11 -34.93
N LEU A 11 -29.23 -2.43 -35.88
CA LEU A 11 -28.62 -1.77 -37.05
C LEU A 11 -27.79 -2.64 -38.03
N GLY A 12 -28.25 -3.84 -38.37
CA GLY A 12 -27.80 -4.54 -39.60
C GLY A 12 -26.29 -4.89 -39.69
N ARG A 13 -25.54 -4.80 -38.58
CA ARG A 13 -24.14 -5.25 -38.50
C ARG A 13 -24.04 -6.44 -37.55
N PRO A 14 -23.27 -7.50 -37.89
CA PRO A 14 -22.97 -8.54 -36.92
C PRO A 14 -22.26 -7.89 -35.73
N ARG A 15 -22.76 -8.11 -34.51
CA ARG A 15 -22.09 -7.63 -33.29
C ARG A 15 -20.69 -8.24 -33.23
N ILE A 16 -19.67 -7.43 -33.52
CA ILE A 16 -18.28 -7.74 -33.20
C ILE A 16 -18.19 -7.67 -31.68
N VAL A 17 -18.29 -8.82 -31.03
CA VAL A 17 -18.14 -8.93 -29.59
C VAL A 17 -16.64 -8.75 -29.32
N HIS A 18 -16.21 -7.52 -29.02
CA HIS A 18 -14.90 -7.34 -28.43
C HIS A 18 -14.91 -8.11 -27.10
N ARG A 19 -14.11 -9.19 -27.03
CA ARG A 19 -13.79 -9.85 -25.76
C ARG A 19 -12.97 -8.86 -24.93
N ILE A 20 -13.68 -7.96 -24.25
CA ILE A 20 -13.08 -7.10 -23.23
C ILE A 20 -12.85 -8.02 -22.03
N ASP A 21 -11.59 -8.35 -21.77
CA ASP A 21 -11.23 -9.10 -20.57
C ASP A 21 -11.74 -8.34 -19.35
N ARG A 22 -12.44 -9.06 -18.47
CA ARG A 22 -12.95 -8.49 -17.23
C ARG A 22 -11.75 -7.99 -16.41
N PRO A 23 -11.82 -6.76 -15.84
CA PRO A 23 -10.81 -6.31 -14.90
C PRO A 23 -10.68 -7.34 -13.78
N ARG A 24 -9.44 -7.66 -13.42
CA ARG A 24 -9.15 -8.65 -12.36
C ARG A 24 -9.93 -8.25 -11.10
N LYS A 25 -10.67 -9.20 -10.52
CA LYS A 25 -11.37 -8.98 -9.24
C LYS A 25 -10.37 -8.39 -8.24
N GLY A 26 -10.70 -7.23 -7.68
CA GLY A 26 -9.91 -6.61 -6.63
C GLY A 26 -9.74 -7.59 -5.47
N LYS A 27 -8.49 -7.83 -5.06
CA LYS A 27 -8.23 -8.56 -3.82
C LYS A 27 -8.59 -7.62 -2.67
N PRO A 28 -9.47 -8.00 -1.74
CA PRO A 28 -9.69 -7.19 -0.54
C PRO A 28 -8.36 -7.05 0.19
N LEU A 29 -8.06 -5.84 0.65
CA LEU A 29 -6.92 -5.59 1.50
C LEU A 29 -7.11 -6.39 2.80
N PRO A 30 -6.07 -7.07 3.32
CA PRO A 30 -6.19 -7.86 4.53
C PRO A 30 -6.57 -7.00 5.73
N LYS A 31 -7.21 -7.65 6.71
CA LYS A 31 -7.64 -7.05 7.98
C LYS A 31 -6.43 -6.40 8.67
N VAL A 32 -6.67 -5.21 9.21
CA VAL A 32 -5.76 -4.48 10.09
C VAL A 32 -5.20 -5.43 11.15
N LEU A 33 -3.90 -5.36 11.42
CA LEU A 33 -3.23 -6.17 12.43
C LEU A 33 -3.73 -5.79 13.83
N SER A 34 -3.91 -6.77 14.72
CA SER A 34 -4.15 -6.50 16.14
C SER A 34 -2.88 -6.03 16.85
N GLU A 35 -3.02 -5.44 18.03
CA GLU A 35 -1.87 -4.99 18.83
C GLU A 35 -0.93 -6.15 19.19
N GLU A 36 -1.47 -7.33 19.48
CA GLU A 36 -0.67 -8.53 19.77
C GLU A 36 0.07 -9.06 18.55
N GLU A 37 -0.53 -8.95 17.36
CA GLU A 37 0.13 -9.30 16.09
C GLU A 37 1.28 -8.33 15.79
N VAL A 38 1.07 -7.03 15.99
CA VAL A 38 2.12 -6.03 15.84
C VAL A 38 3.26 -6.28 16.83
N LYS A 39 2.95 -6.56 18.09
CA LYS A 39 3.98 -6.86 19.09
C LYS A 39 4.81 -8.09 18.70
N ARG A 40 4.17 -9.17 18.27
CA ARG A 40 4.86 -10.36 17.74
C ARG A 40 5.72 -10.04 16.52
N LEU A 41 5.26 -9.16 15.63
CA LEU A 41 6.02 -8.73 14.46
C LEU A 41 7.27 -7.92 14.84
N LEU A 42 7.16 -7.03 15.83
CA LEU A 42 8.26 -6.19 16.31
C LEU A 42 9.30 -6.99 17.11
N ASP A 43 8.90 -8.07 17.77
CA ASP A 43 9.79 -8.92 18.57
C ASP A 43 10.37 -10.12 17.78
N ALA A 44 9.86 -10.42 16.58
CA ALA A 44 10.36 -11.48 15.72
C ALA A 44 11.83 -11.33 15.24
N PRO A 45 12.36 -10.13 14.93
CA PRO A 45 13.71 -10.00 14.40
C PRO A 45 14.78 -10.15 15.49
N MET A 46 15.71 -11.09 15.30
CA MET A 46 16.89 -11.22 16.16
C MET A 46 17.91 -10.09 15.97
N ASN A 47 17.92 -9.45 14.79
CA ASN A 47 18.84 -8.35 14.48
C ASN A 47 18.25 -7.00 14.91
N SER A 48 19.00 -6.24 15.71
CA SER A 48 18.62 -4.91 16.19
C SER A 48 18.34 -3.93 15.05
N LYS A 49 19.04 -4.03 13.92
CA LYS A 49 18.80 -3.19 12.74
C LYS A 49 17.40 -3.40 12.17
N HIS A 50 16.97 -4.65 12.04
CA HIS A 50 15.66 -4.99 11.48
C HIS A 50 14.53 -4.59 12.44
N ARG A 51 14.75 -4.80 13.75
CA ARG A 51 13.83 -4.34 14.79
C ARG A 51 13.66 -2.81 14.75
N ALA A 52 14.74 -2.05 14.68
CA ALA A 52 14.69 -0.60 14.58
C ALA A 52 13.94 -0.13 13.33
N MET A 53 14.18 -0.76 12.18
CA MET A 53 13.45 -0.44 10.94
C MET A 53 11.94 -0.66 11.07
N LEU A 54 11.52 -1.78 11.65
CA LEU A 54 10.09 -2.06 11.87
C LEU A 54 9.46 -1.10 12.87
N MET A 55 10.17 -0.78 13.96
CA MET A 55 9.74 0.21 14.95
C MET A 55 9.54 1.59 14.30
N LEU A 56 10.50 2.05 13.48
CA LEU A 56 10.39 3.34 12.78
C LEU A 56 9.21 3.36 11.79
N VAL A 57 8.97 2.27 11.07
CA VAL A 57 7.81 2.20 10.17
C VAL A 57 6.51 2.24 10.96
N TYR A 58 6.46 1.56 12.11
CA TYR A 58 5.28 1.49 12.95
C TYR A 58 5.00 2.82 13.68
N SER A 59 5.98 3.41 14.37
CA SER A 59 5.81 4.64 15.15
C SER A 59 5.75 5.89 14.26
N ALA A 60 6.70 6.01 13.33
CA ALA A 60 6.84 7.19 12.49
C ALA A 60 6.04 7.11 11.17
N GLY A 61 5.41 5.97 10.87
CA GLY A 61 4.61 5.81 9.65
C GLY A 61 5.41 6.01 8.37
N LEU A 62 6.70 5.61 8.39
CA LEU A 62 7.60 5.75 7.25
C LEU A 62 7.20 4.83 6.12
N ARG A 63 7.27 5.34 4.89
CA ARG A 63 7.20 4.49 3.70
C ARG A 63 8.52 3.75 3.51
N SER A 64 8.50 2.60 2.85
CA SER A 64 9.71 1.81 2.58
C SER A 64 10.81 2.62 1.89
N GLY A 65 10.46 3.46 0.91
CA GLY A 65 11.42 4.35 0.26
C GLY A 65 11.99 5.44 1.18
N GLU A 66 11.15 5.99 2.07
CA GLU A 66 11.56 7.00 3.07
C GLU A 66 12.53 6.38 4.09
N LEU A 67 12.24 5.16 4.56
CA LEU A 67 13.10 4.41 5.46
C LEU A 67 14.48 4.11 4.85
N LEU A 68 14.52 3.72 3.57
CA LEU A 68 15.78 3.41 2.87
C LEU A 68 16.63 4.65 2.60
N ALA A 69 16.01 5.82 2.47
CA ALA A 69 16.69 7.10 2.23
C ALA A 69 17.13 7.81 3.52
N LEU A 70 16.70 7.32 4.68
CA LEU A 70 16.93 7.95 5.99
C LEU A 70 18.42 8.01 6.34
N ARG A 71 18.89 9.17 6.80
CA ARG A 71 20.26 9.37 7.26
C ARG A 71 20.31 9.56 8.78
N PRO A 72 21.44 9.24 9.44
CA PRO A 72 21.59 9.51 10.87
C PRO A 72 21.38 10.97 11.26
N ASP A 73 21.76 11.90 10.38
CA ASP A 73 21.60 13.35 10.56
C ASP A 73 20.14 13.83 10.51
N ASP A 74 19.22 13.01 10.00
CA ASP A 74 17.79 13.31 9.97
C ASP A 74 17.13 13.13 11.35
N LEU A 75 17.83 12.52 12.31
CA LEU A 75 17.34 12.27 13.66
C LEU A 75 17.79 13.37 14.62
N ASP A 76 16.86 14.23 15.02
CA ASP A 76 17.05 15.17 16.13
C ASP A 76 16.73 14.45 17.45
N ARG A 77 17.77 13.96 18.11
CA ARG A 77 17.67 13.27 19.41
C ARG A 77 17.24 14.18 20.56
N ALA A 78 17.50 15.49 20.46
CA ALA A 78 17.16 16.42 21.53
C ALA A 78 15.65 16.70 21.57
N ARG A 79 15.00 16.64 20.40
CA ARG A 79 13.56 16.88 20.25
C ARG A 79 12.74 15.62 19.94
N SER A 80 13.39 14.46 19.84
CA SER A 80 12.78 13.21 19.36
C SER A 80 12.02 13.41 18.04
N LEU A 81 12.64 14.13 17.10
CA LEU A 81 12.07 14.42 15.79
C LEU A 81 12.85 13.71 14.69
N LEU A 82 12.11 13.14 13.74
CA LEU A 82 12.65 12.54 12.54
C LEU A 82 12.28 13.39 11.34
N ARG A 83 13.28 13.87 10.61
CA ARG A 83 13.09 14.56 9.34
C ARG A 83 12.92 13.54 8.22
N VAL A 84 11.77 13.55 7.56
CA VAL A 84 11.49 12.72 6.40
C VAL A 84 11.62 13.58 5.15
N GLN A 85 12.69 13.35 4.40
CA GLN A 85 12.96 14.06 3.15
C GLN A 85 12.19 13.41 1.99
N SER A 86 11.78 14.21 0.99
CA SER A 86 11.19 13.71 -0.26
C SER A 86 9.88 12.91 -0.08
N GLY A 87 8.97 13.40 0.77
CA GLY A 87 7.60 12.91 0.82
C GLY A 87 6.84 13.15 -0.49
N LYS A 88 5.59 12.64 -0.59
CA LYS A 88 4.74 12.80 -1.78
C LYS A 88 4.68 14.26 -2.24
N GLY A 89 5.13 14.52 -3.47
CA GLY A 89 5.20 15.87 -4.04
C GLY A 89 6.46 16.67 -3.68
N ASN A 90 7.56 16.00 -3.30
CA ASN A 90 8.82 16.63 -2.87
C ASN A 90 8.65 17.56 -1.67
N LYS A 91 7.78 17.19 -0.73
CA LYS A 91 7.60 17.93 0.51
C LYS A 91 8.31 17.21 1.64
N ASP A 92 9.16 17.94 2.34
CA ASP A 92 9.77 17.48 3.59
C ASP A 92 8.75 17.58 4.72
N ARG A 93 8.81 16.64 5.65
CA ARG A 93 7.98 16.65 6.87
C ARG A 93 8.81 16.24 8.07
N TYR A 94 8.37 16.67 9.24
CA TYR A 94 8.85 16.14 10.51
C TYR A 94 7.83 15.16 11.07
N THR A 95 8.32 14.04 11.58
CA THR A 95 7.54 13.06 12.33
C THR A 95 8.11 12.95 13.73
N LEU A 96 7.23 12.79 14.72
CA LEU A 96 7.60 12.50 16.10
C LEU A 96 7.95 11.03 16.26
N LEU A 97 8.92 10.74 17.13
CA LEU A 97 9.41 9.40 17.43
C LEU A 97 8.95 8.92 18.80
#